data_AF-A0A9Q0EXZ4-F1
#
_entry.id   AF-A0A9Q0EXZ4-F1
#
_cell.length_a   1.000
_cell.length_b   1.000
_cell.length_c   1.000
_cell.angle_alpha   90.00
_cell.angle_beta   90.00
_cell.angle_gamma   90.00
#
_symmetry.space_group_name_H-M   'P 1'
#
loop_
_entity.id
_entity.type
_entity.pdbx_description
1 polymer ?
#
loop_
_entity_poly.entity_id
_entity_poly.type
_entity_poly.pdbx_seq_one_letter_code
_entity_poly.pdbx_strand_id
1 'polypeptide(L)'
;MSSLCPPSVSHTRNTATLSSGGGGGGGGELSDVCFQHVEQSLPEHHRPLVAAAVKGFLTRRLMRTERVEQLRRTAKDTQQFLQGFEQQSPGRVSPVSCGGDMEVSSRTERKALEKEKMVQRETERKVFRLVTGILKKAEGERTEEEERTLLLHQEAAEELSRRKVRSRALKRRREEVCDQPEEQRTKVSQLAEAIKQAQHLVVYTGAGISTAASIPDYRGPNGVWTKLQKGQAVSMSDLGKAEPTLTHMCINMLHTEKLVKHVVSQNCDGLHLRSGLPRHALSELHGNMFIEVCTSCTPAREHLRVFDVTERTSLHRHGTGRRCSCCAGDLRDTIVHFGERGTLEQPLNWQGASEAAQRADVILCLGSSLKVLKKYACLWSMNRPPKRRPKLYIVNLQWTPKDYSATLKINGKCDEVMKLLMKDLDIQIPLYNKAEDPIFSLATPLRLEEKHSHSRSLIAPPAGQKDCSPDPQEDCSPDPQEDCSPDPQEDCSPDPQGLVQGGWFGRGYSKARKKKKAV
;
A
#
# COMPACT_ATOMS: atom_id res chain seq x y z
N MET A 1 48.26 30.37 28.85
CA MET A 1 47.16 29.94 29.73
C MET A 1 46.46 28.77 29.05
N SER A 2 47.01 27.55 29.21
CA SER A 2 46.51 26.47 30.11
C SER A 2 45.10 26.01 29.73
N SER A 3 44.95 24.93 28.94
CA SER A 3 44.83 23.50 29.36
C SER A 3 43.44 23.21 29.96
N LEU A 4 42.66 22.22 29.51
CA LEU A 4 42.86 20.79 29.78
C LEU A 4 41.84 19.90 29.01
N CYS A 5 42.33 18.81 28.41
CA CYS A 5 41.60 17.54 28.17
C CYS A 5 41.61 16.68 29.45
N PRO A 6 40.71 15.67 29.55
CA PRO A 6 41.15 14.32 29.97
C PRO A 6 40.33 13.18 29.28
N PRO A 7 40.54 11.87 29.57
CA PRO A 7 41.50 11.04 28.84
C PRO A 7 40.94 9.70 28.29
N SER A 8 41.74 9.08 27.43
CA SER A 8 41.66 7.70 26.95
C SER A 8 42.10 6.68 28.01
N VAL A 9 41.46 5.51 28.07
CA VAL A 9 41.98 4.32 28.76
C VAL A 9 42.04 3.14 27.79
N SER A 10 43.24 2.62 27.63
CA SER A 10 43.63 1.42 26.89
C SER A 10 43.76 0.22 27.83
N HIS A 11 43.27 -0.95 27.43
CA HIS A 11 43.81 -2.24 27.90
C HIS A 11 43.92 -3.24 26.74
N THR A 12 45.17 -3.53 26.37
CA THR A 12 45.68 -4.79 25.80
C THR A 12 45.38 -5.94 26.78
N ARG A 13 45.30 -7.25 26.48
CA ARG A 13 45.78 -8.15 25.42
C ARG A 13 45.13 -9.51 25.75
N ASN A 14 44.72 -10.32 24.77
CA ASN A 14 45.29 -11.67 24.60
C ASN A 14 44.58 -12.48 23.50
N THR A 15 45.45 -12.98 22.63
CA THR A 15 45.31 -13.99 21.60
C THR A 15 44.91 -15.35 22.15
N ALA A 16 43.97 -16.02 21.49
CA ALA A 16 43.95 -17.47 21.38
C ALA A 16 43.41 -17.85 19.99
N THR A 17 44.34 -18.22 19.13
CA THR A 17 44.16 -18.96 17.89
C THR A 17 43.48 -20.29 18.15
N LEU A 18 42.46 -20.65 17.36
CA LEU A 18 42.19 -22.03 16.95
C LEU A 18 41.54 -21.98 15.56
N SER A 19 42.28 -22.52 14.60
CA SER A 19 41.92 -22.69 13.20
C SER A 19 41.00 -23.90 12.99
N SER A 20 40.39 -23.91 11.80
CA SER A 20 39.86 -25.07 11.04
C SER A 20 38.65 -25.81 11.63
N GLY A 21 37.55 -26.02 10.93
CA GLY A 21 37.24 -25.73 9.53
C GLY A 21 35.85 -26.27 9.15
N GLY A 22 35.46 -26.03 7.90
CA GLY A 22 34.57 -26.91 7.14
C GLY A 22 33.06 -26.65 7.23
N GLY A 23 32.49 -26.30 6.08
CA GLY A 23 31.06 -26.47 5.74
C GLY A 23 30.19 -25.29 6.18
N GLY A 24 29.61 -24.50 5.27
CA GLY A 24 28.77 -24.97 4.18
C GLY A 24 27.31 -24.79 4.60
N GLY A 25 26.58 -23.96 3.87
CA GLY A 25 25.22 -23.53 4.19
C GLY A 25 24.18 -24.65 4.21
N GLY A 26 22.96 -24.30 4.61
CA GLY A 26 21.80 -25.19 4.54
C GLY A 26 20.85 -25.03 5.73
N GLY A 27 20.39 -23.81 5.98
CA GLY A 27 19.25 -23.58 6.86
C GLY A 27 17.96 -23.86 6.09
N GLY A 28 17.38 -25.04 6.30
CA GLY A 28 16.06 -25.40 5.77
C GLY A 28 16.02 -26.84 5.29
N GLU A 29 15.08 -27.62 5.84
CA GLU A 29 14.65 -28.94 5.33
C GLU A 29 15.48 -30.20 5.63
N LEU A 30 16.25 -30.23 6.72
CA LEU A 30 16.81 -31.49 7.26
C LEU A 30 16.21 -31.98 8.60
N SER A 31 15.22 -31.27 9.16
CA SER A 31 14.70 -31.63 10.50
C SER A 31 13.63 -32.72 10.51
N ASP A 32 12.89 -32.95 9.43
CA ASP A 32 11.81 -33.96 9.41
C ASP A 32 12.23 -35.29 8.75
N VAL A 33 13.17 -35.28 7.80
CA VAL A 33 13.60 -36.51 7.10
C VAL A 33 14.67 -37.29 7.89
N CYS A 34 15.49 -36.61 8.70
CA CYS A 34 16.53 -37.26 9.51
C CYS A 34 15.97 -37.91 10.78
N PHE A 35 14.81 -37.46 11.28
CA PHE A 35 14.21 -38.00 12.51
C PHE A 35 13.49 -39.33 12.29
N GLN A 36 12.85 -39.52 11.13
CA GLN A 36 12.20 -40.80 10.79
C GLN A 36 13.21 -41.95 10.68
N HIS A 37 14.45 -41.67 10.24
CA HIS A 37 15.50 -42.68 10.11
C HIS A 37 16.11 -43.11 11.46
N VAL A 38 16.22 -42.20 12.43
CA VAL A 38 16.77 -42.51 13.77
C VAL A 38 15.73 -43.23 14.64
N GLU A 39 14.44 -42.93 14.46
CA GLU A 39 13.37 -43.58 15.23
C GLU A 39 13.14 -45.05 14.81
N GLN A 40 13.42 -45.39 13.54
CA GLN A 40 13.22 -46.74 12.99
C GLN A 40 14.36 -47.73 13.30
N SER A 41 15.47 -47.26 13.86
CA SER A 41 16.66 -48.07 14.19
C SER A 41 16.81 -48.38 15.69
N LEU A 42 15.81 -48.02 16.51
CA LEU A 42 15.78 -48.26 17.96
C LEU A 42 14.69 -49.30 18.33
N PRO A 43 14.96 -50.24 19.27
CA PRO A 43 13.96 -51.16 19.79
C PRO A 43 12.73 -50.41 20.35
N GLU A 44 11.51 -50.90 20.08
CA GLU A 44 10.24 -50.18 20.37
C GLU A 44 10.11 -49.65 21.80
N HIS A 45 10.70 -50.35 22.78
CA HIS A 45 10.62 -49.98 24.19
C HIS A 45 11.45 -48.73 24.58
N HIS A 46 12.40 -48.28 23.75
CA HIS A 46 13.25 -47.11 24.05
C HIS A 46 12.74 -45.79 23.44
N ARG A 47 11.80 -45.84 22.49
CA ARG A 47 11.26 -44.66 21.77
C ARG A 47 10.61 -43.61 22.70
N PRO A 48 9.85 -43.97 23.75
CA PRO A 48 9.25 -42.98 24.66
C PRO A 48 10.29 -42.20 25.46
N LEU A 49 11.40 -42.84 25.84
CA LEU A 49 12.46 -42.24 26.65
C LEU A 49 13.25 -41.19 25.87
N VAL A 50 13.57 -41.50 24.60
CA VAL A 50 14.28 -40.59 23.70
C VAL A 50 13.42 -39.38 23.34
N ALA A 51 12.12 -39.58 23.07
CA ALA A 51 11.17 -38.49 22.84
C ALA A 51 11.06 -37.55 24.05
N ALA A 52 11.02 -38.10 25.27
CA ALA A 52 11.02 -37.30 26.50
C ALA A 52 12.32 -36.51 26.71
N ALA A 53 13.48 -37.11 26.41
CA ALA A 53 14.79 -36.46 26.52
C ALA A 53 14.93 -35.29 25.52
N VAL A 54 14.50 -35.48 24.26
CA VAL A 54 14.52 -34.46 23.20
C VAL A 54 13.54 -33.33 23.51
N LYS A 55 12.33 -33.65 23.98
CA LYS A 55 11.35 -32.65 24.45
C LYS A 55 11.92 -31.85 25.62
N GLY A 56 12.59 -32.50 26.56
CA GLY A 56 13.30 -31.84 27.66
C GLY A 56 14.47 -30.95 27.20
N PHE A 57 15.23 -31.36 26.17
CA PHE A 57 16.31 -30.58 25.58
C PHE A 57 15.79 -29.33 24.84
N LEU A 58 14.74 -29.48 24.02
CA LEU A 58 14.08 -28.38 23.32
C LEU A 58 13.43 -27.40 24.29
N THR A 59 12.79 -27.89 25.36
CA THR A 59 12.21 -27.06 26.42
C THR A 59 13.31 -26.28 27.16
N ARG A 60 14.46 -26.90 27.46
CA ARG A 60 15.62 -26.21 28.07
C ARG A 60 16.25 -25.17 27.13
N ARG A 61 16.21 -25.37 25.81
CA ARG A 61 16.70 -24.40 24.81
C ARG A 61 15.75 -23.22 24.61
N LEU A 62 14.43 -23.46 24.61
CA LEU A 62 13.38 -22.42 24.61
C LEU A 62 13.45 -21.53 25.87
N MET A 63 13.76 -22.14 27.01
CA MET A 63 13.93 -21.45 28.30
C MET A 63 15.16 -20.53 28.37
N ARG A 64 16.05 -20.53 27.37
CA ARG A 64 17.23 -19.63 27.28
C ARG A 64 17.01 -18.39 26.40
N THR A 65 15.77 -18.15 25.93
CA THR A 65 15.45 -16.95 25.15
C THR A 65 15.14 -15.78 26.09
N GLU A 66 15.64 -14.57 25.78
CA GLU A 66 15.45 -13.37 26.63
C GLU A 66 13.98 -13.10 26.99
N ARG A 67 13.04 -13.41 26.09
CA ARG A 67 11.59 -13.26 26.34
C ARG A 67 11.05 -14.21 27.40
N VAL A 68 11.57 -15.44 27.49
CA VAL A 68 11.14 -16.44 28.49
C VAL A 68 11.83 -16.17 29.83
N GLU A 69 13.09 -15.71 29.80
CA GLU A 69 13.81 -15.20 30.98
C GLU A 69 13.06 -14.02 31.62
N GLN A 70 12.59 -13.06 30.80
CA GLN A 70 11.80 -11.92 31.24
C GLN A 70 10.45 -12.37 31.82
N LEU A 71 9.78 -13.34 31.20
CA LEU A 71 8.52 -13.89 31.72
C LEU A 71 8.71 -14.61 33.06
N ARG A 72 9.81 -15.36 33.23
CA ARG A 72 10.15 -16.00 34.51
C ARG A 72 10.47 -14.99 35.58
N ARG A 73 11.19 -13.90 35.26
CA ARG A 73 11.44 -12.80 36.20
C ARG A 73 10.12 -12.17 36.62
N THR A 74 9.25 -11.79 35.68
CA THR A 74 7.93 -11.23 36.01
C THR A 74 7.08 -12.19 36.84
N ALA A 75 7.08 -13.49 36.54
CA ALA A 75 6.35 -14.48 37.32
C ALA A 75 6.92 -14.64 38.74
N LYS A 76 8.24 -14.62 38.89
CA LYS A 76 8.92 -14.72 40.18
C LYS A 76 8.74 -13.46 41.02
N ASP A 77 8.80 -12.28 40.40
CA ASP A 77 8.52 -10.99 41.03
C ASP A 77 7.05 -10.92 41.47
N THR A 78 6.14 -11.45 40.65
CA THR A 78 4.71 -11.55 41.01
C THR A 78 4.50 -12.51 42.18
N GLN A 79 5.20 -13.64 42.20
CA GLN A 79 5.11 -14.61 43.29
C GLN A 79 5.74 -14.07 44.59
N GLN A 80 6.86 -13.35 44.51
CA GLN A 80 7.48 -12.68 45.66
C GLN A 80 6.62 -11.52 46.18
N PHE A 81 5.98 -10.77 45.29
CA PHE A 81 4.99 -9.76 45.66
C PHE A 81 3.79 -10.38 46.40
N LEU A 82 3.29 -11.53 45.93
CA LEU A 82 2.20 -12.26 46.59
C LEU A 82 2.63 -12.87 47.93
N GLN A 83 3.86 -13.38 48.05
CA GLN A 83 4.39 -13.92 49.32
C GLN A 83 4.72 -12.81 50.34
N GLY A 84 5.08 -11.61 49.87
CA GLY A 84 5.26 -10.43 50.72
C GLY A 84 3.96 -9.94 51.37
N PHE A 85 2.81 -10.26 50.77
CA PHE A 85 1.48 -10.01 51.36
C PHE A 85 1.10 -11.03 52.45
N GLU A 86 1.75 -12.20 52.53
CA GLU A 86 1.40 -13.27 53.47
C GLU A 86 2.20 -13.22 54.80
N GLN A 87 3.17 -12.31 54.98
CA GLN A 87 4.07 -12.31 56.16
C GLN A 87 4.00 -11.07 57.07
N GLN A 88 2.89 -10.33 57.12
CA GLN A 88 2.70 -9.32 58.17
C GLN A 88 1.43 -9.57 58.99
N SER A 89 1.60 -10.36 60.05
CA SER A 89 0.80 -10.30 61.28
C SER A 89 1.59 -10.92 62.44
N PRO A 90 2.01 -10.17 63.46
CA PRO A 90 2.38 -10.73 64.75
C PRO A 90 1.15 -10.77 65.68
N GLY A 91 0.93 -11.99 66.21
CA GLY A 91 0.15 -12.41 67.37
C GLY A 91 -0.90 -11.49 68.01
N ARG A 92 -2.13 -12.02 68.15
CA ARG A 92 -3.09 -11.57 69.17
C ARG A 92 -3.56 -12.75 70.03
N VAL A 93 -3.29 -12.64 71.33
CA VAL A 93 -4.08 -13.26 72.38
C VAL A 93 -5.48 -12.61 72.35
N SER A 94 -6.53 -13.43 72.33
CA SER A 94 -7.96 -13.07 72.25
C SER A 94 -8.46 -12.29 73.50
N PRO A 95 -9.73 -11.83 73.58
CA PRO A 95 -10.83 -11.77 72.58
C PRO A 95 -11.54 -10.39 72.52
N VAL A 96 -12.61 -10.33 71.70
CA VAL A 96 -13.84 -9.48 71.78
C VAL A 96 -14.10 -8.55 70.58
N SER A 97 -15.01 -9.07 69.75
CA SER A 97 -16.12 -8.51 68.95
C SER A 97 -16.03 -7.20 68.14
N CYS A 98 -16.51 -7.34 66.89
CA CYS A 98 -17.25 -6.41 66.03
C CYS A 98 -16.47 -5.62 64.96
N GLY A 99 -16.82 -5.89 63.70
CA GLY A 99 -16.67 -4.96 62.57
C GLY A 99 -15.67 -5.40 61.50
N GLY A 100 -16.11 -6.24 60.57
CA GLY A 100 -15.43 -6.44 59.28
C GLY A 100 -16.42 -6.12 58.17
N ASP A 101 -16.06 -5.20 57.28
CA ASP A 101 -16.45 -5.17 55.85
C ASP A 101 -16.00 -3.83 55.25
N MET A 102 -14.95 -3.81 54.42
CA MET A 102 -14.71 -2.78 53.37
C MET A 102 -13.34 -2.98 52.68
N GLU A 103 -13.17 -4.03 51.86
CA GLU A 103 -12.11 -3.98 50.80
C GLU A 103 -12.21 -5.05 49.68
N VAL A 104 -13.06 -6.08 49.82
CA VAL A 104 -13.24 -7.14 48.80
C VAL A 104 -14.17 -6.72 47.63
N SER A 105 -14.91 -5.61 47.72
CA SER A 105 -16.01 -5.34 46.78
C SER A 105 -15.58 -4.81 45.40
N SER A 106 -14.42 -4.16 45.25
CA SER A 106 -14.09 -3.43 44.00
C SER A 106 -13.82 -4.29 42.75
N ARG A 107 -13.29 -5.51 42.90
CA ARG A 107 -12.97 -6.41 41.78
C ARG A 107 -14.16 -7.26 41.34
N THR A 108 -14.96 -7.72 42.30
CA THR A 108 -16.21 -8.44 42.07
C THR A 108 -17.26 -7.52 41.45
N GLU A 109 -17.36 -6.28 41.91
CA GLU A 109 -18.21 -5.24 41.30
C GLU A 109 -17.81 -4.97 39.84
N ARG A 110 -16.51 -4.83 39.53
CA ARG A 110 -16.05 -4.65 38.13
C ARG A 110 -16.44 -5.82 37.23
N LYS A 111 -16.29 -7.06 37.69
CA LYS A 111 -16.71 -8.26 36.92
C LYS A 111 -18.23 -8.36 36.76
N ALA A 112 -18.99 -8.00 37.80
CA ALA A 112 -20.44 -7.96 37.74
C ALA A 112 -20.93 -6.92 36.72
N LEU A 113 -20.33 -5.71 36.72
CA LEU A 113 -20.62 -4.65 35.77
C LEU A 113 -20.27 -5.05 34.32
N GLU A 114 -19.16 -5.76 34.10
CA GLU A 114 -18.82 -6.29 32.76
C GLU A 114 -19.81 -7.36 32.28
N LYS A 115 -20.25 -8.25 33.18
CA LYS A 115 -21.26 -9.28 32.89
C LYS A 115 -22.60 -8.64 32.55
N GLU A 116 -23.04 -7.65 33.33
CA GLU A 116 -24.27 -6.89 33.07
C GLU A 116 -24.21 -6.17 31.72
N LYS A 117 -23.10 -5.49 31.42
CA LYS A 117 -22.86 -4.89 30.09
C LYS A 117 -22.90 -5.93 28.96
N MET A 118 -22.42 -7.15 29.20
CA MET A 118 -22.47 -8.23 28.21
C MET A 118 -23.91 -8.69 27.96
N VAL A 119 -24.69 -8.89 29.02
CA VAL A 119 -26.12 -9.26 28.94
C VAL A 119 -26.91 -8.17 28.23
N GLN A 120 -26.72 -6.90 28.60
CA GLN A 120 -27.38 -5.77 27.97
C GLN A 120 -27.12 -5.71 26.46
N ARG A 121 -25.85 -5.88 26.04
CA ARG A 121 -25.48 -5.97 24.62
C ARG A 121 -26.13 -7.15 23.90
N GLU A 122 -26.37 -8.26 24.59
CA GLU A 122 -27.05 -9.41 24.00
C GLU A 122 -28.54 -9.14 23.80
N THR A 123 -29.19 -8.52 24.79
CA THR A 123 -30.59 -8.07 24.71
C THR A 123 -30.78 -7.06 23.58
N GLU A 124 -29.91 -6.04 23.49
CA GLU A 124 -29.89 -5.09 22.38
C GLU A 124 -29.74 -5.79 21.02
N ARG A 125 -28.86 -6.79 20.91
CA ARG A 125 -28.70 -7.59 19.68
C ARG A 125 -29.94 -8.41 19.33
N LYS A 126 -30.70 -8.89 20.32
CA LYS A 126 -31.97 -9.60 20.10
C LYS A 126 -33.02 -8.63 19.56
N VAL A 127 -33.17 -7.47 20.20
CA VAL A 127 -34.05 -6.37 19.73
C VAL A 127 -33.69 -5.95 18.31
N PHE A 128 -32.41 -5.67 18.03
CA PHE A 128 -31.95 -5.31 16.69
C PHE A 128 -32.26 -6.39 15.64
N ARG A 129 -32.14 -7.69 15.98
CA ARG A 129 -32.48 -8.79 15.06
C ARG A 129 -33.98 -8.85 14.78
N LEU A 130 -34.81 -8.73 15.83
CA LEU A 130 -36.26 -8.72 15.73
C LEU A 130 -36.74 -7.56 14.84
N VAL A 131 -36.34 -6.34 15.19
CA VAL A 131 -36.68 -5.12 14.43
C VAL A 131 -36.15 -5.19 13.00
N THR A 132 -34.95 -5.74 12.77
CA THR A 132 -34.42 -5.95 11.42
C THR A 132 -35.29 -6.93 10.62
N GLY A 133 -35.85 -7.96 11.25
CA GLY A 133 -36.78 -8.89 10.62
C GLY A 133 -38.05 -8.18 10.14
N ILE A 134 -38.64 -7.37 11.01
CA ILE A 134 -39.86 -6.60 10.71
C ILE A 134 -39.61 -5.57 9.59
N LEU A 135 -38.52 -4.79 9.67
CA LEU A 135 -38.19 -3.74 8.69
C LEU A 135 -37.79 -4.27 7.28
N LYS A 136 -37.76 -5.59 7.09
CA LYS A 136 -37.65 -6.19 5.75
C LYS A 136 -38.99 -6.24 5.02
N LYS A 137 -40.10 -6.33 5.74
CA LYS A 137 -41.46 -6.33 5.18
C LYS A 137 -41.85 -4.93 4.70
N ALA A 138 -42.64 -4.86 3.63
CA ALA A 138 -43.25 -3.59 3.22
C ALA A 138 -44.19 -3.08 4.33
N GLU A 139 -44.47 -1.76 4.37
CA GLU A 139 -45.35 -1.19 5.40
C GLU A 139 -46.73 -1.85 5.42
N GLY A 140 -47.33 -2.13 4.26
CA GLY A 140 -48.62 -2.82 4.15
C GLY A 140 -48.60 -4.33 4.42
N GLU A 141 -47.43 -4.94 4.67
CA GLU A 141 -47.29 -6.39 4.92
C GLU A 141 -47.02 -6.72 6.41
N ARG A 142 -46.96 -5.71 7.26
CA ARG A 142 -46.68 -5.86 8.70
C ARG A 142 -47.96 -6.15 9.45
N THR A 143 -47.89 -7.05 10.43
CA THR A 143 -49.02 -7.26 11.35
C THR A 143 -49.09 -6.13 12.38
N GLU A 144 -50.25 -5.93 13.00
CA GLU A 144 -50.40 -4.93 14.08
C GLU A 144 -49.42 -5.17 15.25
N GLU A 145 -49.13 -6.43 15.58
CA GLU A 145 -48.16 -6.79 16.61
C GLU A 145 -46.72 -6.38 16.24
N GLU A 146 -46.38 -6.49 14.96
CA GLU A 146 -45.08 -6.04 14.45
C GLU A 146 -44.96 -4.52 14.48
N GLU A 147 -46.03 -3.79 14.17
CA GLU A 147 -46.06 -2.33 14.30
C GLU A 147 -45.94 -1.88 15.76
N ARG A 148 -46.66 -2.52 16.68
CA ARG A 148 -46.51 -2.27 18.13
C ARG A 148 -45.08 -2.56 18.60
N THR A 149 -44.44 -3.60 18.07
CA THR A 149 -43.04 -3.92 18.38
C THR A 149 -42.07 -2.85 17.86
N LEU A 150 -42.31 -2.28 16.68
CA LEU A 150 -41.53 -1.16 16.15
C LEU A 150 -41.69 0.10 17.01
N LEU A 151 -42.91 0.38 17.51
CA LEU A 151 -43.17 1.49 18.41
C LEU A 151 -42.49 1.28 19.77
N LEU A 152 -42.56 0.08 20.34
CA LEU A 152 -41.88 -0.26 21.60
C LEU A 152 -40.35 -0.12 21.51
N HIS A 153 -39.78 -0.37 20.33
CA HIS A 153 -38.35 -0.28 20.06
C HIS A 153 -38.01 0.80 19.03
N GLN A 154 -38.63 1.97 19.17
CA GLN A 154 -38.53 3.08 18.21
C GLN A 154 -37.07 3.48 17.91
N GLU A 155 -36.23 3.63 18.93
CA GLU A 155 -34.82 4.01 18.73
C GLU A 155 -34.05 3.02 17.85
N ALA A 156 -34.28 1.72 18.06
CA ALA A 156 -33.67 0.66 17.26
C ALA A 156 -34.21 0.66 15.82
N ALA A 157 -35.51 0.91 15.65
CA ALA A 157 -36.15 1.00 14.35
C ALA A 157 -35.66 2.21 13.53
N GLU A 158 -35.55 3.38 14.16
CA GLU A 158 -34.99 4.59 13.56
C GLU A 158 -33.53 4.40 13.17
N GLU A 159 -32.71 3.83 14.06
CA GLU A 159 -31.30 3.58 13.78
C GLU A 159 -31.11 2.59 12.63
N LEU A 160 -31.90 1.51 12.59
CA LEU A 160 -31.88 0.55 11.48
C LEU A 160 -32.33 1.19 10.16
N SER A 161 -33.32 2.07 10.21
CA SER A 161 -33.79 2.83 9.05
C SER A 161 -32.71 3.78 8.53
N ARG A 162 -32.08 4.56 9.42
CA ARG A 162 -30.91 5.40 9.09
C ARG A 162 -29.77 4.57 8.48
N ARG A 163 -29.48 3.40 9.04
CA ARG A 163 -28.47 2.47 8.53
C ARG A 163 -28.82 1.93 7.14
N LYS A 164 -30.10 1.62 6.87
CA LYS A 164 -30.60 1.17 5.57
C LYS A 164 -30.45 2.27 4.52
N VAL A 165 -30.83 3.51 4.84
CA VAL A 165 -30.64 4.69 3.97
C VAL A 165 -29.15 4.91 3.69
N ARG A 166 -28.30 4.91 4.72
CA ARG A 166 -26.84 5.06 4.56
C ARG A 166 -26.24 3.95 3.70
N SER A 167 -26.68 2.70 3.89
CA SER A 167 -26.23 1.56 3.11
C SER A 167 -26.63 1.70 1.63
N ARG A 168 -27.88 2.07 1.33
CA ARG A 168 -28.37 2.34 -0.02
C ARG A 168 -27.57 3.47 -0.68
N ALA A 169 -27.35 4.58 0.03
CA ALA A 169 -26.55 5.69 -0.46
C ALA A 169 -25.09 5.26 -0.76
N LEU A 170 -24.47 4.47 0.12
CA LEU A 170 -23.13 3.93 -0.11
C LEU A 170 -23.06 2.95 -1.29
N LYS A 171 -24.12 2.17 -1.52
CA LYS A 171 -24.23 1.28 -2.68
C LYS A 171 -24.29 2.10 -3.98
N ARG A 172 -25.19 3.10 -4.04
CA ARG A 172 -25.29 4.03 -5.18
C ARG A 172 -23.96 4.72 -5.51
N ARG A 173 -23.21 5.14 -4.48
CA ARG A 173 -21.88 5.76 -4.65
C ARG A 173 -20.80 4.85 -5.27
N ARG A 174 -21.05 3.53 -5.37
CA ARG A 174 -20.13 2.56 -6.00
C ARG A 174 -20.58 2.14 -7.40
N GLU A 175 -21.82 2.44 -7.75
CA GLU A 175 -22.34 2.14 -9.08
C GLU A 175 -21.63 3.03 -10.10
N GLU A 176 -21.32 2.45 -11.25
CA GLU A 176 -20.84 3.19 -12.41
C GLU A 176 -22.04 3.72 -13.16
N VAL A 177 -22.01 5.01 -13.46
CA VAL A 177 -23.02 5.71 -14.23
C VAL A 177 -22.33 6.22 -15.48
N CYS A 178 -23.03 6.15 -16.62
CA CYS A 178 -22.62 6.81 -17.84
C CYS A 178 -23.75 7.74 -18.26
N ASP A 179 -23.40 8.99 -18.59
CA ASP A 179 -24.32 9.93 -19.18
C ASP A 179 -24.76 9.40 -20.56
N GLN A 180 -25.96 9.77 -20.99
CA GLN A 180 -26.42 9.42 -22.34
C GLN A 180 -25.56 10.12 -23.40
N PRO A 181 -25.38 9.55 -24.62
CA PRO A 181 -24.44 10.09 -25.60
C PRO A 181 -24.64 11.58 -25.96
N GLU A 182 -25.88 12.05 -26.03
CA GLU A 182 -26.20 13.47 -26.31
C GLU A 182 -25.89 14.39 -25.13
N GLU A 183 -26.22 13.96 -23.91
CA GLU A 183 -25.87 14.66 -22.68
C GLU A 183 -24.34 14.74 -22.55
N GLN A 184 -23.65 13.62 -22.78
CA GLN A 184 -22.20 13.54 -22.74
C GLN A 184 -21.56 14.51 -23.74
N ARG A 185 -22.01 14.54 -25.00
CA ARG A 185 -21.55 15.51 -26.01
C ARG A 185 -21.74 16.94 -25.54
N THR A 186 -22.94 17.28 -25.07
CA THR A 186 -23.25 18.63 -24.56
C THR A 186 -22.32 19.05 -23.43
N LYS A 187 -22.09 18.15 -22.46
CA LYS A 187 -21.16 18.42 -21.35
C LYS A 187 -19.71 18.52 -21.80
N VAL A 188 -19.29 17.73 -22.79
CA VAL A 188 -17.94 17.82 -23.37
C VAL A 188 -17.74 19.17 -24.04
N SER A 189 -18.71 19.68 -24.80
CA SER A 189 -18.60 21.00 -25.41
C SER A 189 -18.54 22.12 -24.36
N GLN A 190 -19.27 22.00 -23.25
CA GLN A 190 -19.14 22.94 -22.12
C GLN A 190 -17.76 22.86 -21.46
N LEU A 191 -17.18 21.65 -21.34
CA LEU A 191 -15.82 21.48 -20.84
C LEU A 191 -14.79 22.07 -21.81
N ALA A 192 -14.95 21.89 -23.12
CA ALA A 192 -14.09 22.46 -24.14
C ALA A 192 -14.05 23.99 -24.04
N GLU A 193 -15.21 24.62 -23.91
CA GLU A 193 -15.31 26.07 -23.71
C GLU A 193 -14.62 26.54 -22.42
N ALA A 194 -14.83 25.80 -21.33
CA ALA A 194 -14.16 26.11 -20.06
C ALA A 194 -12.64 26.00 -20.15
N ILE A 195 -12.11 25.04 -20.91
CA ILE A 195 -10.67 24.88 -21.15
C ILE A 195 -10.13 26.02 -22.01
N LYS A 196 -10.84 26.42 -23.08
CA LYS A 196 -10.46 27.56 -23.93
C LYS A 196 -10.38 28.87 -23.13
N GLN A 197 -11.25 29.05 -22.14
CA GLN A 197 -11.28 30.25 -21.29
C GLN A 197 -10.28 30.19 -20.12
N ALA A 198 -9.74 29.02 -19.78
CA ALA A 198 -8.88 28.84 -18.62
C ALA A 198 -7.53 29.53 -18.83
N GLN A 199 -7.12 30.35 -17.85
CA GLN A 199 -5.78 30.95 -17.83
C GLN A 199 -4.75 29.98 -17.26
N HIS A 200 -5.15 29.17 -16.28
CA HIS A 200 -4.28 28.24 -15.58
C HIS A 200 -5.00 26.93 -15.25
N LEU A 201 -5.21 26.10 -16.27
CA LEU A 201 -5.77 24.75 -16.11
C LEU A 201 -4.76 23.80 -15.45
N VAL A 202 -5.22 23.13 -14.39
CA VAL A 202 -4.48 22.04 -13.73
C VAL A 202 -5.29 20.75 -13.81
N VAL A 203 -4.64 19.65 -14.19
CA VAL A 203 -5.28 18.35 -14.36
C VAL A 203 -4.94 17.43 -13.18
N TYR A 204 -5.95 16.83 -12.56
CA TYR A 204 -5.81 15.86 -11.48
C TYR A 204 -6.18 14.46 -11.96
N THR A 205 -5.27 13.51 -11.88
CA THR A 205 -5.49 12.16 -12.41
C THR A 205 -5.47 11.08 -11.35
N GLY A 206 -6.25 10.03 -11.57
CA GLY A 206 -6.24 8.81 -10.76
C GLY A 206 -6.29 7.55 -11.62
N ALA A 207 -6.33 6.39 -10.97
CA ALA A 207 -6.11 5.10 -11.62
C ALA A 207 -7.14 4.78 -12.73
N GLY A 208 -8.28 5.46 -12.75
CA GLY A 208 -9.30 5.31 -13.80
C GLY A 208 -8.77 5.59 -15.21
N ILE A 209 -7.80 6.50 -15.37
CA ILE A 209 -7.23 6.82 -16.69
C ILE A 209 -6.32 5.72 -17.24
N SER A 210 -5.85 4.81 -16.39
CA SER A 210 -4.94 3.71 -16.74
C SER A 210 -5.68 2.37 -16.91
N THR A 211 -7.00 2.34 -16.69
CA THR A 211 -7.80 1.11 -16.81
C THR A 211 -7.83 0.53 -18.22
N ALA A 212 -7.79 1.38 -19.26
CA ALA A 212 -7.71 0.95 -20.65
C ALA A 212 -6.35 0.32 -21.02
N ALA A 213 -5.28 0.62 -20.26
CA ALA A 213 -3.98 -0.03 -20.37
C ALA A 213 -3.89 -1.34 -19.58
N SER A 214 -5.04 -1.94 -19.22
CA SER A 214 -5.14 -3.15 -18.39
C SER A 214 -4.53 -3.02 -16.99
N ILE A 215 -4.29 -1.80 -16.50
CA ILE A 215 -3.92 -1.55 -15.10
C ILE A 215 -5.20 -1.43 -14.28
N PRO A 216 -5.45 -2.33 -13.29
CA PRO A 216 -6.67 -2.27 -12.51
C PRO A 216 -6.71 -0.99 -11.67
N ASP A 217 -7.88 -0.37 -11.58
CA ASP A 217 -8.08 0.70 -10.62
C ASP A 217 -8.14 0.15 -9.18
N TYR A 218 -8.34 1.03 -8.22
CA TYR A 218 -8.43 0.61 -6.82
C TYR A 218 -9.86 0.27 -6.37
N ARG A 219 -10.89 0.92 -6.92
CA ARG A 219 -12.22 1.02 -6.28
C ARG A 219 -13.40 0.83 -7.23
N GLY A 220 -13.15 0.66 -8.52
CA GLY A 220 -14.13 0.27 -9.51
C GLY A 220 -14.66 -1.14 -9.26
N PRO A 221 -15.61 -1.61 -10.09
CA PRO A 221 -16.20 -2.94 -9.98
C PRO A 221 -15.18 -4.08 -9.95
N ASN A 222 -14.09 -3.89 -10.72
CA ASN A 222 -12.96 -4.81 -10.86
C ASN A 222 -11.68 -4.32 -10.17
N GLY A 223 -11.76 -3.23 -9.39
CA GLY A 223 -10.60 -2.64 -8.74
C GLY A 223 -10.01 -3.53 -7.65
N VAL A 224 -8.74 -3.30 -7.33
CA VAL A 224 -7.96 -4.13 -6.39
C VAL A 224 -8.67 -4.29 -5.05
N TRP A 225 -9.16 -3.20 -4.43
CA TRP A 225 -9.87 -3.30 -3.15
C TRP A 225 -11.25 -3.96 -3.26
N THR A 226 -11.91 -3.82 -4.41
CA THR A 226 -13.23 -4.43 -4.64
C THR A 226 -13.09 -5.94 -4.77
N LYS A 227 -12.08 -6.41 -5.52
CA LYS A 227 -11.76 -7.85 -5.63
C LYS A 227 -11.29 -8.43 -4.29
N LEU A 228 -10.38 -7.76 -3.59
CA LEU A 228 -9.93 -8.19 -2.25
C LEU A 228 -11.08 -8.25 -1.23
N GLN A 229 -12.03 -7.30 -1.26
CA GLN A 229 -13.23 -7.35 -0.41
C GLN A 229 -14.15 -8.54 -0.73
N LYS A 230 -14.15 -9.01 -1.98
CA LYS A 230 -14.89 -10.18 -2.44
C LYS A 230 -14.12 -11.50 -2.22
N GLY A 231 -12.89 -11.45 -1.70
CA GLY A 231 -12.03 -12.62 -1.54
C GLY A 231 -11.44 -13.14 -2.87
N GLN A 232 -11.45 -12.32 -3.92
CA GLN A 232 -10.94 -12.69 -5.24
C GLN A 232 -9.45 -12.36 -5.34
N ALA A 233 -8.68 -13.26 -5.97
CA ALA A 233 -7.29 -12.99 -6.34
C ALA A 233 -7.24 -11.89 -7.41
N VAL A 234 -6.22 -11.04 -7.33
CA VAL A 234 -5.90 -10.04 -8.34
C VAL A 234 -4.69 -10.57 -9.10
N SER A 235 -4.89 -11.01 -10.34
CA SER A 235 -3.76 -11.33 -11.22
C SER A 235 -2.98 -10.05 -11.48
N MET A 236 -1.72 -10.02 -11.09
CA MET A 236 -0.81 -8.93 -11.41
C MET A 236 -0.02 -9.35 -12.64
N SER A 237 -0.57 -9.08 -13.83
CA SER A 237 0.21 -9.05 -15.06
C SER A 237 1.42 -8.13 -14.89
N ASP A 238 2.46 -8.28 -15.70
CA ASP A 238 3.61 -7.38 -15.64
C ASP A 238 3.20 -5.97 -16.07
N LEU A 239 2.92 -5.12 -15.08
CA LEU A 239 2.40 -3.76 -15.26
C LEU A 239 3.42 -2.85 -15.95
N GLY A 240 4.71 -3.20 -15.89
CA GLY A 240 5.76 -2.44 -16.57
C GLY A 240 5.57 -2.38 -18.09
N LYS A 241 4.85 -3.36 -18.66
CA LYS A 241 4.57 -3.44 -20.10
C LYS A 241 3.40 -2.57 -20.56
N ALA A 242 2.65 -1.97 -19.63
CA ALA A 242 1.54 -1.10 -19.98
C ALA A 242 2.04 0.09 -20.81
N GLU A 243 1.22 0.53 -21.78
CA GLU A 243 1.50 1.70 -22.59
C GLU A 243 0.55 2.84 -22.22
N PRO A 244 0.94 4.11 -22.42
CA PRO A 244 0.06 5.24 -22.18
C PRO A 244 -1.27 5.13 -22.91
N THR A 245 -2.37 5.39 -22.20
CA THR A 245 -3.72 5.39 -22.80
C THR A 245 -3.95 6.64 -23.65
N LEU A 246 -5.04 6.65 -24.43
CA LEU A 246 -5.48 7.84 -25.18
C LEU A 246 -5.57 9.07 -24.27
N THR A 247 -6.13 8.91 -23.06
CA THR A 247 -6.19 10.01 -22.08
C THR A 247 -4.80 10.58 -21.72
N HIS A 248 -3.78 9.73 -21.54
CA HIS A 248 -2.41 10.21 -21.26
C HIS A 248 -1.84 11.00 -22.44
N MET A 249 -2.07 10.51 -23.66
CA MET A 249 -1.62 11.20 -24.88
C MET A 249 -2.34 12.53 -25.09
N CYS A 250 -3.65 12.61 -24.80
CA CYS A 250 -4.39 13.87 -24.82
C CYS A 250 -3.85 14.86 -23.79
N ILE A 251 -3.55 14.43 -22.56
CA ILE A 251 -3.00 15.32 -21.52
C ILE A 251 -1.63 15.87 -21.93
N ASN A 252 -0.76 15.02 -22.47
CA ASN A 252 0.53 15.47 -23.00
C ASN A 252 0.34 16.51 -24.11
N MET A 253 -0.54 16.22 -25.08
CA MET A 253 -0.81 17.16 -26.18
C MET A 253 -1.42 18.48 -25.70
N LEU A 254 -2.37 18.45 -24.77
CA LEU A 254 -2.93 19.68 -24.18
C LEU A 254 -1.88 20.50 -23.42
N HIS A 255 -0.85 19.85 -22.86
CA HIS A 255 0.29 20.54 -22.27
C HIS A 255 1.20 21.15 -23.35
N THR A 256 1.48 20.42 -24.43
CA THR A 256 2.23 20.93 -25.60
C THR A 256 1.56 22.15 -26.22
N GLU A 257 0.23 22.14 -26.33
CA GLU A 257 -0.60 23.28 -26.76
C GLU A 257 -0.73 24.38 -25.69
N LYS A 258 0.00 24.27 -24.57
CA LYS A 258 0.04 25.23 -23.45
C LYS A 258 -1.33 25.46 -22.78
N LEU A 259 -2.32 24.59 -23.00
CA LEU A 259 -3.62 24.66 -22.33
C LEU A 259 -3.52 24.14 -20.91
N VAL A 260 -2.92 22.96 -20.72
CA VAL A 260 -2.65 22.38 -19.39
C VAL A 260 -1.32 22.92 -18.87
N LYS A 261 -1.33 23.51 -17.67
CA LYS A 261 -0.11 24.08 -17.05
C LYS A 261 0.61 23.10 -16.13
N HIS A 262 -0.14 22.18 -15.53
CA HIS A 262 0.41 21.20 -14.59
C HIS A 262 -0.51 19.99 -14.43
N VAL A 263 0.08 18.84 -14.15
CA VAL A 263 -0.62 17.59 -13.86
C VAL A 263 -0.25 17.10 -12.46
N VAL A 264 -1.26 16.86 -11.63
CA VAL A 264 -1.09 16.25 -10.31
C VAL A 264 -1.69 14.85 -10.35
N SER A 265 -0.83 13.84 -10.31
CA SER A 265 -1.21 12.44 -10.44
C SER A 265 -1.18 11.71 -9.10
N GLN A 266 -2.16 10.84 -8.90
CA GLN A 266 -2.18 9.85 -7.82
C GLN A 266 -1.68 8.47 -8.27
N ASN A 267 -1.35 8.32 -9.54
CA ASN A 267 -0.92 7.05 -10.13
C ASN A 267 0.57 6.85 -9.89
N CYS A 268 0.97 5.60 -9.68
CA CYS A 268 2.38 5.21 -9.59
C CYS A 268 2.85 4.43 -10.82
N ASP A 269 2.02 4.35 -11.86
CA ASP A 269 2.27 3.55 -13.07
C ASP A 269 3.30 4.17 -14.03
N GLY A 270 3.74 5.41 -13.79
CA GLY A 270 4.71 6.13 -14.60
C GLY A 270 4.24 6.51 -16.01
N LEU A 271 2.97 6.26 -16.36
CA LEU A 271 2.49 6.43 -17.74
C LEU A 271 2.42 7.88 -18.20
N HIS A 272 2.32 8.85 -17.28
CA HIS A 272 2.41 10.28 -17.64
C HIS A 272 3.80 10.67 -18.14
N LEU A 273 4.85 10.25 -17.44
CA LEU A 273 6.22 10.52 -17.89
C LEU A 273 6.47 9.86 -19.24
N ARG A 274 6.04 8.60 -19.37
CA ARG A 274 6.21 7.80 -20.59
C ARG A 274 5.40 8.31 -21.77
N SER A 275 4.30 9.04 -21.54
CA SER A 275 3.51 9.65 -22.62
C SER A 275 4.16 10.89 -23.24
N GLY A 276 5.29 11.37 -22.70
CA GLY A 276 5.96 12.60 -23.14
C GLY A 276 5.79 13.78 -22.19
N LEU A 277 4.95 13.68 -21.15
CA LEU A 277 4.71 14.80 -20.25
C LEU A 277 5.99 15.15 -19.46
N PRO A 278 6.48 16.40 -19.51
CA PRO A 278 7.77 16.72 -18.92
C PRO A 278 7.68 16.73 -17.39
N ARG A 279 8.78 16.29 -16.74
CA ARG A 279 8.86 16.14 -15.28
C ARG A 279 8.50 17.41 -14.50
N HIS A 280 8.87 18.59 -15.01
CA HIS A 280 8.58 19.85 -14.33
C HIS A 280 7.07 20.17 -14.26
N ALA A 281 6.28 19.65 -15.21
CA ALA A 281 4.83 19.83 -15.28
C ALA A 281 4.05 18.67 -14.62
N LEU A 282 4.75 17.70 -14.02
CA LEU A 282 4.15 16.50 -13.42
C LEU A 282 4.51 16.42 -11.93
N SER A 283 3.50 16.22 -11.09
CA SER A 283 3.66 15.88 -9.66
C SER A 283 3.03 14.53 -9.35
N GLU A 284 3.82 13.61 -8.81
CA GLU A 284 3.41 12.23 -8.56
C GLU A 284 3.24 12.01 -7.06
N LEU A 285 2.00 12.17 -6.58
CA LEU A 285 1.70 12.30 -5.16
C LEU A 285 1.95 11.02 -4.34
N HIS A 286 1.93 9.86 -5.00
CA HIS A 286 2.06 8.56 -4.37
C HIS A 286 3.32 7.80 -4.85
N GLY A 287 4.25 8.50 -5.50
CA GLY A 287 5.45 7.89 -6.08
C GLY A 287 5.24 7.34 -7.48
N ASN A 288 6.27 6.69 -7.99
CA ASN A 288 6.36 6.13 -9.34
C ASN A 288 7.15 4.82 -9.29
N MET A 289 6.60 3.76 -9.88
CA MET A 289 7.17 2.41 -9.87
C MET A 289 8.50 2.29 -10.65
N PHE A 290 8.88 3.31 -11.42
CA PHE A 290 10.14 3.38 -12.14
C PHE A 290 11.19 4.25 -11.43
N ILE A 291 10.85 4.89 -10.32
CA ILE A 291 11.75 5.79 -9.61
C ILE A 291 12.13 5.20 -8.25
N GLU A 292 13.43 5.04 -8.04
CA GLU A 292 14.03 4.83 -6.74
C GLU A 292 14.89 6.04 -6.33
N VAL A 293 15.09 6.22 -5.04
CA VAL A 293 15.69 7.43 -4.45
C VAL A 293 16.75 7.08 -3.44
N CYS A 294 17.83 7.86 -3.44
CA CYS A 294 18.78 7.88 -2.34
C CYS A 294 18.41 9.02 -1.38
N THR A 295 17.97 8.66 -0.18
CA THR A 295 17.63 9.63 0.88
C THR A 295 18.84 10.05 1.72
N SER A 296 20.01 9.43 1.52
CA SER A 296 21.25 9.79 2.22
C SER A 296 22.01 10.93 1.53
N CYS A 297 21.69 11.22 0.27
CA CYS A 297 22.21 12.39 -0.44
C CYS A 297 21.42 13.65 -0.08
N THR A 298 22.09 14.80 -0.08
CA THR A 298 21.44 16.11 0.07
C THR A 298 21.81 17.00 -1.13
N PRO A 299 20.84 17.39 -1.99
CA PRO A 299 19.44 16.92 -1.98
C PRO A 299 19.34 15.42 -2.32
N ALA A 300 18.19 14.82 -2.01
CA ALA A 300 17.90 13.44 -2.36
C ALA A 300 18.08 13.21 -3.87
N ARG A 301 18.68 12.10 -4.25
CA ARG A 301 18.98 11.80 -5.66
C ARG A 301 18.01 10.76 -6.20
N GLU A 302 17.35 11.09 -7.30
CA GLU A 302 16.43 10.20 -7.99
C GLU A 302 17.16 9.37 -9.05
N HIS A 303 16.79 8.10 -9.15
CA HIS A 303 17.26 7.16 -10.15
C HIS A 303 16.04 6.60 -10.87
N LEU A 304 15.84 7.05 -12.11
CA LEU A 304 14.79 6.52 -12.98
C LEU A 304 15.30 5.23 -13.62
N ARG A 305 14.47 4.18 -13.67
CA ARG A 305 14.81 2.86 -14.21
C ARG A 305 13.82 2.47 -15.30
N VAL A 306 14.24 1.62 -16.22
CA VAL A 306 13.37 1.05 -17.28
C VAL A 306 12.60 -0.19 -16.82
N PHE A 307 12.54 -0.48 -15.53
CA PHE A 307 11.85 -1.63 -14.95
C PHE A 307 11.18 -1.25 -13.63
N ASP A 308 10.24 -2.08 -13.18
CA ASP A 308 9.55 -1.91 -11.90
C ASP A 308 10.51 -2.09 -10.71
N VAL A 309 10.79 -1.02 -9.97
CA VAL A 309 11.70 -1.04 -8.81
C VAL A 309 11.07 -1.61 -7.55
N THR A 310 9.76 -1.93 -7.58
CA THR A 310 8.95 -2.26 -6.40
C THR A 310 8.82 -3.77 -6.14
N GLU A 311 9.49 -4.60 -6.95
CA GLU A 311 9.44 -6.07 -6.85
C GLU A 311 9.79 -6.62 -5.47
N ARG A 312 10.74 -5.98 -4.78
CA ARG A 312 11.24 -6.39 -3.46
C ARG A 312 10.67 -5.53 -2.32
N THR A 313 9.72 -4.65 -2.64
CA THR A 313 9.23 -3.64 -1.70
C THR A 313 7.77 -3.88 -1.29
N SER A 314 7.40 -3.33 -0.13
CA SER A 314 6.08 -3.51 0.49
C SER A 314 5.84 -2.46 1.58
N LEU A 315 4.65 -2.48 2.18
CA LEU A 315 4.28 -1.60 3.30
C LEU A 315 5.39 -1.58 4.37
N HIS A 316 5.93 -0.39 4.65
CA HIS A 316 7.04 -0.14 5.58
C HIS A 316 8.40 -0.80 5.24
N ARG A 317 8.56 -1.34 4.04
CA ARG A 317 9.82 -1.92 3.53
C ARG A 317 10.07 -1.45 2.11
N HIS A 318 10.83 -0.37 1.99
CA HIS A 318 11.05 0.32 0.71
C HIS A 318 12.42 0.11 0.09
N GLY A 319 13.34 -0.59 0.77
CA GLY A 319 14.69 -0.83 0.24
C GLY A 319 14.63 -1.65 -1.04
N THR A 320 15.18 -1.12 -2.13
CA THR A 320 15.14 -1.80 -3.44
C THR A 320 16.23 -2.87 -3.59
N GLY A 321 17.18 -2.90 -2.65
CA GLY A 321 18.34 -3.79 -2.68
C GLY A 321 19.48 -3.29 -3.57
N ARG A 322 19.39 -2.08 -4.10
CA ARG A 322 20.45 -1.40 -4.87
C ARG A 322 21.08 -0.28 -4.06
N ARG A 323 22.29 0.15 -4.48
CA ARG A 323 23.07 1.20 -3.79
C ARG A 323 23.24 2.43 -4.66
N CYS A 324 23.20 3.60 -4.03
CA CYS A 324 23.35 4.86 -4.71
C CYS A 324 24.74 4.97 -5.35
N SER A 325 24.76 5.43 -6.60
CA SER A 325 26.00 5.60 -7.34
C SER A 325 26.93 6.67 -6.76
N CYS A 326 26.40 7.59 -5.96
CA CYS A 326 27.12 8.73 -5.40
C CYS A 326 27.71 8.46 -4.02
N CYS A 327 26.92 7.88 -3.10
CA CYS A 327 27.28 7.78 -1.69
C CYS A 327 27.24 6.34 -1.16
N ALA A 328 26.95 5.36 -2.03
CA ALA A 328 26.75 3.94 -1.69
C ALA A 328 25.63 3.65 -0.67
N GLY A 329 24.84 4.65 -0.26
CA GLY A 329 23.67 4.45 0.59
C GLY A 329 22.54 3.68 -0.10
N ASP A 330 21.67 3.05 0.68
CA ASP A 330 20.57 2.24 0.15
C ASP A 330 19.59 3.06 -0.69
N LEU A 331 19.22 2.51 -1.84
CA LEU A 331 18.12 3.03 -2.66
C LEU A 331 16.78 2.52 -2.14
N ARG A 332 15.79 3.41 -2.18
CA ARG A 332 14.43 3.16 -1.71
C ARG A 332 13.43 3.46 -2.83
N ASP A 333 12.33 2.73 -2.92
CA ASP A 333 11.24 3.13 -3.80
C ASP A 333 10.57 4.42 -3.33
N THR A 334 9.77 5.01 -4.22
CA THR A 334 9.02 6.25 -3.95
C THR A 334 7.56 6.00 -3.59
N ILE A 335 7.12 4.75 -3.51
CA ILE A 335 5.71 4.39 -3.38
C ILE A 335 5.18 4.77 -2.00
N VAL A 336 4.01 5.40 -1.97
CA VAL A 336 3.25 5.65 -0.75
C VAL A 336 2.11 4.64 -0.64
N HIS A 337 2.30 3.59 0.16
CA HIS A 337 1.27 2.59 0.39
C HIS A 337 0.12 3.11 1.25
N PHE A 338 -1.01 2.41 1.20
CA PHE A 338 -2.17 2.77 2.01
C PHE A 338 -1.89 2.53 3.51
N GLY A 339 -2.03 3.60 4.30
CA GLY A 339 -1.90 3.53 5.75
C GLY A 339 -0.54 3.94 6.29
N GLU A 340 0.41 4.32 5.42
CA GLU A 340 1.71 4.85 5.83
C GLU A 340 1.88 6.32 5.46
N ARG A 341 2.90 6.93 6.05
CA ARG A 341 3.51 8.17 5.55
C ARG A 341 4.65 7.74 4.64
N GLY A 342 4.74 8.29 3.43
CA GLY A 342 5.74 7.89 2.43
C GLY A 342 7.18 8.01 2.92
N THR A 343 8.12 7.46 2.14
CA THR A 343 9.57 7.48 2.44
C THR A 343 10.22 8.84 2.27
N LEU A 344 9.65 9.67 1.40
CA LEU A 344 10.10 11.02 1.12
C LEU A 344 9.43 12.02 2.07
N GLU A 345 10.13 13.11 2.37
CA GLU A 345 9.58 14.22 3.16
C GLU A 345 8.35 14.82 2.47
N GLN A 346 8.43 14.95 1.15
CA GLN A 346 7.34 15.44 0.31
C GLN A 346 7.17 14.55 -0.93
N PRO A 347 5.97 14.52 -1.52
CA PRO A 347 5.78 13.83 -2.80
C PRO A 347 6.68 14.35 -3.92
N LEU A 348 6.85 13.54 -4.97
CA LEU A 348 7.63 13.93 -6.14
C LEU A 348 7.05 15.20 -6.77
N ASN A 349 7.89 16.22 -6.87
CA ASN A 349 7.53 17.57 -7.35
C ASN A 349 6.33 18.19 -6.58
N TRP A 350 6.28 18.06 -5.25
CA TRP A 350 5.23 18.67 -4.43
C TRP A 350 5.14 20.19 -4.56
N GLN A 351 6.29 20.86 -4.66
CA GLN A 351 6.34 22.31 -4.84
C GLN A 351 5.60 22.73 -6.13
N GLY A 352 5.84 22.04 -7.25
CA GLY A 352 5.12 22.28 -8.50
C GLY A 352 3.60 22.12 -8.36
N ALA A 353 3.14 21.06 -7.67
CA ALA A 353 1.71 20.87 -7.40
C ALA A 353 1.10 22.01 -6.56
N SER A 354 1.80 22.41 -5.50
CA SER A 354 1.35 23.47 -4.59
C SER A 354 1.25 24.82 -5.31
N GLU A 355 2.27 25.17 -6.08
CA GLU A 355 2.30 26.40 -6.87
C GLU A 355 1.24 26.43 -7.97
N ALA A 356 1.10 25.33 -8.71
CA ALA A 356 0.08 25.20 -9.74
C ALA A 356 -1.33 25.31 -9.16
N ALA A 357 -1.60 24.65 -8.02
CA ALA A 357 -2.89 24.74 -7.33
C ALA A 357 -3.18 26.15 -6.77
N GLN A 358 -2.14 26.93 -6.45
CA GLN A 358 -2.31 28.33 -6.10
C GLN A 358 -2.67 29.17 -7.33
N ARG A 359 -2.09 28.94 -8.49
CA ARG A 359 -2.41 29.74 -9.69
C ARG A 359 -3.69 29.30 -10.41
N ALA A 360 -4.17 28.08 -10.15
CA ALA A 360 -5.30 27.49 -10.85
C ALA A 360 -6.59 28.32 -10.76
N ASP A 361 -7.21 28.52 -11.92
CA ASP A 361 -8.59 29.01 -12.09
C ASP A 361 -9.54 27.90 -12.56
N VAL A 362 -9.00 26.83 -13.17
CA VAL A 362 -9.73 25.62 -13.54
C VAL A 362 -8.97 24.37 -13.08
N ILE A 363 -9.70 23.42 -12.48
CA ILE A 363 -9.21 22.07 -12.18
C ILE A 363 -10.05 21.06 -12.93
N LEU A 364 -9.39 20.18 -13.70
CA LEU A 364 -10.02 19.04 -14.36
C LEU A 364 -9.58 17.73 -13.70
N CYS A 365 -10.51 17.01 -13.07
CA CYS A 365 -10.25 15.71 -12.47
C CYS A 365 -10.65 14.58 -13.41
N LEU A 366 -9.71 13.67 -13.71
CA LEU A 366 -9.90 12.55 -14.63
C LEU A 366 -9.66 11.22 -13.89
N GLY A 367 -10.65 10.33 -13.92
CA GLY A 367 -10.49 8.94 -13.47
C GLY A 367 -10.07 8.79 -12.00
N SER A 368 -10.41 9.75 -11.14
CA SER A 368 -10.13 9.66 -9.70
C SER A 368 -11.42 9.66 -8.88
N SER A 369 -11.50 8.74 -7.91
CA SER A 369 -12.54 8.75 -6.88
C SER A 369 -12.43 9.93 -5.91
N LEU A 370 -11.32 10.70 -5.94
CA LEU A 370 -11.00 11.83 -5.06
C LEU A 370 -11.06 11.53 -3.54
N LYS A 371 -11.20 10.26 -3.13
CA LYS A 371 -11.31 9.86 -1.71
C LYS A 371 -10.05 10.15 -0.90
N VAL A 372 -8.89 10.11 -1.56
CA VAL A 372 -7.60 10.46 -0.98
C VAL A 372 -7.29 11.94 -1.25
N LEU A 373 -7.37 12.37 -2.53
CA LEU A 373 -6.96 13.71 -2.95
C LEU A 373 -7.72 14.83 -2.24
N LYS A 374 -8.99 14.61 -1.85
CA LYS A 374 -9.80 15.58 -1.11
C LYS A 374 -9.18 16.04 0.22
N LYS A 375 -8.23 15.27 0.78
CA LYS A 375 -7.58 15.58 2.07
C LYS A 375 -6.49 16.65 1.95
N TYR A 376 -5.95 16.88 0.75
CA TYR A 376 -4.90 17.86 0.52
C TYR A 376 -5.50 19.26 0.35
N ALA A 377 -5.81 19.94 1.46
CA ALA A 377 -6.54 21.21 1.44
C ALA A 377 -5.91 22.29 0.55
N CYS A 378 -4.57 22.35 0.49
CA CYS A 378 -3.83 23.29 -0.37
C CYS A 378 -4.09 23.07 -1.86
N LEU A 379 -4.25 21.81 -2.31
CA LEU A 379 -4.52 21.47 -3.72
C LEU A 379 -5.93 21.86 -4.18
N TRP A 380 -6.80 22.31 -3.29
CA TRP A 380 -8.15 22.75 -3.64
C TRP A 380 -8.38 24.23 -3.33
N SER A 381 -7.30 24.97 -3.05
CA SER A 381 -7.34 26.38 -2.67
C SER A 381 -8.37 26.66 -1.56
N MET A 382 -8.47 25.75 -0.57
CA MET A 382 -9.51 25.83 0.48
C MET A 382 -9.36 27.07 1.38
N ASN A 383 -8.17 27.67 1.41
CA ASN A 383 -7.87 28.95 2.04
C ASN A 383 -8.54 30.14 1.34
N ARG A 384 -9.08 29.98 0.13
CA ARG A 384 -9.82 31.02 -0.59
C ARG A 384 -11.32 30.94 -0.32
N PRO A 385 -12.03 32.09 -0.37
CA PRO A 385 -13.50 32.10 -0.40
C PRO A 385 -14.03 31.26 -1.57
N PRO A 386 -15.19 30.58 -1.44
CA PRO A 386 -15.72 29.69 -2.48
C PRO A 386 -15.80 30.31 -3.88
N LYS A 387 -16.18 31.60 -3.99
CA LYS A 387 -16.25 32.33 -5.26
C LYS A 387 -14.90 32.56 -5.96
N ARG A 388 -13.78 32.46 -5.23
CA ARG A 388 -12.42 32.65 -5.73
C ARG A 388 -11.64 31.32 -5.84
N ARG A 389 -12.32 30.19 -5.63
CA ARG A 389 -11.73 28.86 -5.84
C ARG A 389 -11.81 28.51 -7.33
N PRO A 390 -10.88 27.67 -7.83
CA PRO A 390 -10.94 27.22 -9.21
C PRO A 390 -12.26 26.51 -9.52
N LYS A 391 -12.77 26.70 -10.73
CA LYS A 391 -13.91 25.94 -11.26
C LYS A 391 -13.48 24.48 -11.39
N LEU A 392 -14.33 23.57 -10.90
CA LEU A 392 -13.99 22.15 -10.81
C LEU A 392 -14.79 21.35 -11.83
N TYR A 393 -14.10 20.66 -12.71
CA TYR A 393 -14.65 19.74 -13.70
C TYR A 393 -14.24 18.32 -13.34
N ILE A 394 -15.17 17.37 -13.41
CA ILE A 394 -14.91 15.97 -13.03
C ILE A 394 -15.37 15.04 -14.15
N VAL A 395 -14.48 14.17 -14.61
CA VAL A 395 -14.78 13.05 -15.49
C VAL A 395 -14.52 11.76 -14.73
N ASN A 396 -15.58 11.06 -14.33
CA ASN A 396 -15.46 9.81 -13.57
C ASN A 396 -16.76 9.00 -13.64
N LEU A 397 -16.65 7.68 -13.81
CA LEU A 397 -17.80 6.76 -13.86
C LEU A 397 -18.54 6.64 -12.51
N GLN A 398 -17.81 6.76 -11.39
CA GLN A 398 -18.38 6.62 -10.05
C GLN A 398 -18.63 7.98 -9.38
N TRP A 399 -19.41 7.97 -8.30
CA TRP A 399 -19.52 9.11 -7.39
C TRP A 399 -18.17 9.54 -6.80
N THR A 400 -17.95 10.86 -6.71
CA THR A 400 -16.81 11.42 -5.98
C THR A 400 -17.26 12.31 -4.81
N PRO A 401 -16.45 12.42 -3.74
CA PRO A 401 -16.73 13.33 -2.62
C PRO A 401 -16.83 14.82 -2.96
N LYS A 402 -16.41 15.21 -4.18
CA LYS A 402 -16.40 16.61 -4.64
C LYS A 402 -17.47 16.89 -5.69
N ASP A 403 -18.34 15.92 -6.02
CA ASP A 403 -19.40 16.07 -7.03
C ASP A 403 -20.27 17.31 -6.76
N TYR A 404 -20.66 17.58 -5.51
CA TYR A 404 -21.47 18.75 -5.14
C TYR A 404 -20.73 20.09 -5.32
N SER A 405 -19.41 20.08 -5.32
CA SER A 405 -18.58 21.28 -5.53
C SER A 405 -18.13 21.44 -6.98
N ALA A 406 -18.45 20.49 -7.86
CA ALA A 406 -18.08 20.54 -9.26
C ALA A 406 -19.00 21.51 -10.01
N THR A 407 -18.40 22.35 -10.86
CA THR A 407 -19.10 23.15 -11.86
C THR A 407 -19.77 22.23 -12.88
N LEU A 408 -19.10 21.16 -13.28
CA LEU A 408 -19.62 20.15 -14.19
C LEU A 408 -19.06 18.77 -13.87
N LYS A 409 -19.93 17.77 -13.88
CA LYS A 409 -19.55 16.36 -13.80
C LYS A 409 -20.02 15.62 -15.05
N ILE A 410 -19.08 14.94 -15.69
CA ILE A 410 -19.31 14.03 -16.81
C ILE A 410 -19.14 12.62 -16.28
N ASN A 411 -20.22 11.83 -16.30
CA ASN A 411 -20.14 10.42 -15.98
C ASN A 411 -19.82 9.67 -17.28
N GLY A 412 -18.57 9.26 -17.47
CA GLY A 412 -18.13 8.61 -18.70
C GLY A 412 -16.72 8.05 -18.60
N LYS A 413 -16.37 7.21 -19.57
CA LYS A 413 -14.99 6.71 -19.72
C LYS A 413 -14.07 7.86 -20.14
N CYS A 414 -12.89 7.95 -19.52
CA CYS A 414 -11.98 9.06 -19.77
C CYS A 414 -11.56 9.14 -21.24
N ASP A 415 -11.18 8.02 -21.86
CA ASP A 415 -10.75 8.01 -23.27
C ASP A 415 -11.85 8.52 -24.22
N GLU A 416 -13.10 8.10 -24.05
CA GLU A 416 -14.22 8.57 -24.88
C GLU A 416 -14.46 10.08 -24.70
N VAL A 417 -14.45 10.54 -23.45
CA VAL A 417 -14.64 11.97 -23.13
C VAL A 417 -13.50 12.81 -23.68
N MET A 418 -12.25 12.37 -23.52
CA MET A 418 -11.07 13.07 -24.01
C MET A 418 -11.02 13.07 -25.53
N LYS A 419 -11.41 11.98 -26.20
CA LYS A 419 -11.50 11.93 -27.67
C LYS A 419 -12.49 12.96 -28.22
N LEU A 420 -13.67 13.06 -27.63
CA LEU A 420 -14.65 14.08 -27.99
C LEU A 420 -14.14 15.49 -27.68
N LEU A 421 -13.49 15.67 -26.53
CA LEU A 421 -12.94 16.96 -26.12
C LEU A 421 -11.88 17.46 -27.10
N MET A 422 -10.92 16.61 -27.47
CA MET A 422 -9.85 16.96 -28.41
C MET A 422 -10.42 17.34 -29.77
N LYS A 423 -11.50 16.67 -30.21
CA LYS A 423 -12.24 17.03 -31.42
C LYS A 423 -12.87 18.43 -31.32
N ASP A 424 -13.54 18.75 -30.20
CA ASP A 424 -14.17 20.07 -29.98
C ASP A 424 -13.15 21.22 -29.81
N LEU A 425 -11.93 20.88 -29.37
CA LEU A 425 -10.79 21.79 -29.31
C LEU A 425 -10.04 21.92 -30.64
N ASP A 426 -10.35 21.07 -31.63
CA ASP A 426 -9.64 20.95 -32.92
C ASP A 426 -8.14 20.62 -32.75
N ILE A 427 -7.83 19.73 -31.81
CA ILE A 427 -6.45 19.30 -31.51
C ILE A 427 -6.30 17.83 -31.88
N GLN A 428 -5.29 17.52 -32.70
CA GLN A 428 -4.98 16.14 -33.06
C GLN A 428 -4.38 15.37 -31.89
N ILE A 429 -4.83 14.13 -31.71
CA ILE A 429 -4.31 13.26 -30.66
C ILE A 429 -3.07 12.54 -31.19
N PRO A 430 -1.89 12.70 -30.58
CA PRO A 430 -0.70 11.98 -31.01
C PRO A 430 -0.86 10.49 -30.70
N LEU A 431 -0.37 9.63 -31.60
CA LEU A 431 -0.20 8.21 -31.31
C LEU A 431 1.03 8.04 -30.41
N TYR A 432 0.95 7.12 -29.47
CA TYR A 432 2.09 6.77 -28.65
C TYR A 432 3.16 6.08 -29.51
N ASN A 433 4.35 6.68 -29.59
CA ASN A 433 5.51 6.07 -30.21
C ASN A 433 6.47 5.58 -29.12
N LYS A 434 6.58 4.26 -28.97
CA LYS A 434 7.47 3.66 -27.96
C LYS A 434 8.93 4.05 -28.15
N ALA A 435 9.40 4.29 -29.37
CA ALA A 435 10.79 4.71 -29.61
C ALA A 435 11.10 6.12 -29.04
N GLU A 436 10.06 6.92 -28.80
CA GLU A 436 10.16 8.28 -28.25
C GLU A 436 9.81 8.33 -26.76
N ASP A 437 9.63 7.18 -26.08
CA ASP A 437 9.34 7.14 -24.64
C ASP A 437 10.49 7.82 -23.86
N PRO A 438 10.23 8.94 -23.16
CA PRO A 438 11.27 9.68 -22.43
C PRO A 438 11.98 8.86 -21.37
N ILE A 439 11.42 7.72 -20.94
CA ILE A 439 12.08 6.85 -19.98
C ILE A 439 13.46 6.39 -20.47
N PHE A 440 13.66 6.20 -21.77
CA PHE A 440 14.93 5.70 -22.31
C PHE A 440 16.05 6.73 -22.23
N SER A 441 15.76 8.01 -22.45
CA SER A 441 16.75 9.08 -22.35
C SER A 441 16.99 9.54 -20.91
N LEU A 442 16.01 9.36 -20.03
CA LEU A 442 16.07 9.79 -18.64
C LEU A 442 16.53 8.69 -17.67
N ALA A 443 16.47 7.42 -18.06
CA ALA A 443 16.82 6.32 -17.19
C ALA A 443 18.30 6.34 -16.81
N THR A 444 18.58 6.09 -15.54
CA THR A 444 19.93 5.83 -15.05
C THR A 444 20.31 4.38 -15.39
N PRO A 445 21.39 4.15 -16.17
CA PRO A 445 21.86 2.81 -16.49
C PRO A 445 22.16 1.99 -15.24
N LEU A 446 21.94 0.68 -15.30
CA LEU A 446 22.38 -0.24 -14.25
C LEU A 446 23.90 -0.41 -14.32
N ARG A 447 24.53 -0.49 -13.15
CA ARG A 447 25.92 -0.94 -13.05
C ARG A 447 26.00 -2.44 -13.31
N LEU A 448 27.19 -2.92 -13.66
CA LEU A 448 27.42 -4.34 -13.93
C LEU A 448 26.99 -5.24 -12.76
N GLU A 449 27.30 -4.80 -11.53
CA GLU A 449 26.90 -5.45 -10.26
C GLU A 449 25.38 -5.47 -10.01
N GLU A 450 24.61 -4.60 -10.68
CA GLU A 450 23.16 -4.47 -10.50
C GLU A 450 22.36 -5.26 -11.55
N LYS A 451 23.00 -5.89 -12.55
CA LYS A 451 22.29 -6.59 -13.64
C LYS A 451 21.34 -7.70 -13.13
N HIS A 452 21.67 -8.34 -12.02
CA HIS A 452 20.85 -9.39 -11.39
C HIS A 452 19.97 -8.87 -10.23
N SER A 453 19.85 -7.55 -10.07
CA SER A 453 19.11 -6.94 -8.96
C SER A 453 17.59 -6.87 -9.17
N HIS A 454 17.09 -7.30 -10.34
CA HIS A 454 15.66 -7.33 -10.68
C HIS A 454 15.32 -8.60 -11.46
N SER A 455 14.06 -9.08 -11.34
CA SER A 455 13.48 -10.13 -12.18
C SER A 455 12.34 -9.62 -13.08
N ARG A 456 11.89 -8.38 -12.85
CA ARG A 456 10.89 -7.70 -13.69
C ARG A 456 11.40 -7.45 -15.11
N SER A 457 10.50 -7.52 -16.09
CA SER A 457 10.90 -7.25 -17.48
C SER A 457 11.33 -5.80 -17.64
N LEU A 458 12.35 -5.58 -18.46
CA LEU A 458 12.76 -4.25 -18.88
C LEU A 458 11.80 -3.76 -19.95
N ILE A 459 11.45 -2.48 -19.88
CA ILE A 459 10.95 -1.76 -21.04
C ILE A 459 12.13 -1.62 -21.99
N ALA A 460 12.01 -2.21 -23.18
CA ALA A 460 12.99 -2.10 -24.25
C ALA A 460 12.43 -1.26 -25.40
N PRO A 461 13.27 -0.47 -26.09
CA PRO A 461 12.88 0.19 -27.33
C PRO A 461 12.48 -0.85 -28.39
N PRO A 462 11.73 -0.47 -29.43
CA PRO A 462 11.43 -1.36 -30.55
C PRO A 462 12.73 -1.92 -31.17
N ALA A 463 12.74 -3.21 -31.55
CA ALA A 463 13.92 -3.85 -32.12
C ALA A 463 14.37 -3.14 -33.41
N GLY A 464 15.57 -2.53 -33.40
CA GLY A 464 16.13 -1.84 -34.57
C GLY A 464 16.90 -0.54 -34.29
N GLN A 465 16.81 0.04 -33.09
CA GLN A 465 17.67 1.16 -32.67
C GLN A 465 18.81 0.61 -31.78
N LYS A 466 20.04 0.66 -32.30
CA LYS A 466 21.26 0.36 -31.54
C LYS A 466 21.39 1.32 -30.37
N ASP A 467 21.74 0.80 -29.20
CA ASP A 467 22.18 1.56 -28.04
C ASP A 467 23.30 2.53 -28.45
N CYS A 468 23.04 3.83 -28.45
CA CYS A 468 24.08 4.85 -28.49
C CYS A 468 24.66 5.00 -27.08
N SER A 469 25.37 3.98 -26.62
CA SER A 469 26.35 4.15 -25.54
C SER A 469 27.68 4.56 -26.17
N PRO A 470 28.43 5.54 -25.62
CA PRO A 470 29.77 5.83 -26.12
C PRO A 470 30.68 4.66 -25.76
N ASP A 471 31.23 3.97 -26.77
CA ASP A 471 32.27 2.96 -26.61
C ASP A 471 33.49 3.58 -25.91
N PRO A 472 34.09 2.90 -24.90
CA PRO A 472 35.45 3.18 -24.50
C PRO A 472 36.38 2.60 -25.58
N GLN A 473 37.20 3.46 -26.17
CA GLN A 473 38.35 3.04 -26.97
C GLN A 473 39.26 2.13 -26.13
N GLU A 474 39.55 0.92 -26.59
CA GLU A 474 40.84 0.27 -26.33
C GLU A 474 41.28 -0.54 -27.57
N ASP A 475 42.47 -0.18 -28.04
CA ASP A 475 43.36 -1.01 -28.85
C ASP A 475 43.54 -2.40 -28.22
N CYS A 476 43.49 -3.45 -29.05
CA CYS A 476 44.53 -4.49 -29.10
C CYS A 476 44.27 -5.48 -30.24
N SER A 477 45.33 -5.76 -30.98
CA SER A 477 45.44 -6.59 -32.18
C SER A 477 45.14 -8.09 -31.95
N PRO A 478 44.91 -8.88 -33.02
CA PRO A 478 44.37 -10.24 -32.97
C PRO A 478 45.46 -11.32 -33.00
N ASP A 479 45.19 -12.49 -32.40
CA ASP A 479 45.80 -13.77 -32.81
C ASP A 479 44.99 -14.98 -32.24
N PRO A 480 45.14 -16.21 -32.78
CA PRO A 480 44.02 -16.92 -33.38
C PRO A 480 43.63 -18.25 -32.72
N GLN A 481 42.39 -18.66 -33.01
CA GLN A 481 41.85 -20.03 -33.10
C GLN A 481 42.22 -21.04 -32.01
N GLU A 482 41.25 -21.35 -31.16
CA GLU A 482 41.00 -22.76 -30.77
C GLU A 482 39.52 -23.10 -30.96
N ASP A 483 39.34 -24.18 -31.70
CA ASP A 483 38.11 -24.82 -32.13
C ASP A 483 37.80 -25.93 -31.11
N CYS A 484 36.66 -25.88 -30.42
CA CYS A 484 36.09 -27.05 -29.75
C CYS A 484 34.57 -26.93 -29.61
N SER A 485 33.92 -27.94 -30.18
CA SER A 485 32.49 -28.20 -30.42
C SER A 485 31.58 -28.20 -29.17
N PRO A 486 30.25 -28.13 -29.35
CA PRO A 486 29.28 -27.95 -28.28
C PRO A 486 28.77 -29.27 -27.71
N ASP A 487 28.50 -29.31 -26.40
CA ASP A 487 27.75 -30.38 -25.74
C ASP A 487 27.02 -29.83 -24.49
N PRO A 488 26.00 -30.51 -23.95
CA PRO A 488 24.61 -30.27 -24.31
C PRO A 488 23.79 -29.59 -23.20
N GLN A 489 22.59 -29.16 -23.59
CA GLN A 489 21.53 -28.52 -22.80
C GLN A 489 21.46 -29.01 -21.34
N GLU A 490 21.82 -28.15 -20.39
CA GLU A 490 21.38 -28.29 -18.99
C GLU A 490 20.00 -27.64 -18.81
N ASP A 491 19.07 -28.53 -18.48
CA ASP A 491 17.66 -28.35 -18.22
C ASP A 491 17.45 -27.47 -16.97
N CYS A 492 17.19 -26.17 -17.17
CA CYS A 492 16.80 -25.27 -16.09
C CYS A 492 15.36 -25.58 -15.66
N SER A 493 15.23 -26.55 -14.76
CA SER A 493 14.00 -26.81 -14.00
C SER A 493 13.65 -25.57 -13.16
N PRO A 494 12.42 -25.02 -13.22
CA PRO A 494 12.03 -23.90 -12.38
C PRO A 494 11.87 -24.37 -10.93
N ASP A 495 12.62 -23.73 -10.03
CA ASP A 495 12.51 -23.87 -8.58
C ASP A 495 11.03 -23.69 -8.13
N PRO A 496 10.41 -24.68 -7.46
CA PRO A 496 8.98 -24.67 -7.13
C PRO A 496 8.61 -23.81 -5.91
N GLN A 497 9.40 -22.78 -5.58
CA GLN A 497 9.08 -21.81 -4.51
C GLN A 497 9.02 -20.36 -5.01
N GLY A 498 8.32 -20.13 -6.14
CA GLY A 498 7.97 -18.81 -6.63
C GLY A 498 6.98 -18.07 -5.72
N LEU A 499 7.48 -17.40 -4.67
CA LEU A 499 6.64 -16.56 -3.78
C LEU A 499 7.38 -15.37 -3.17
N VAL A 500 8.19 -14.64 -3.94
CA VAL A 500 8.55 -13.25 -3.59
C VAL A 500 7.74 -12.31 -4.47
N GLN A 501 6.55 -11.95 -4.01
CA GLN A 501 5.58 -11.24 -4.84
C GLN A 501 5.42 -9.78 -4.34
N GLY A 502 6.49 -9.00 -4.14
CA GLY A 502 6.40 -7.57 -3.79
C GLY A 502 5.83 -6.71 -4.94
N GLY A 503 5.42 -5.48 -4.63
CA GLY A 503 4.85 -4.56 -5.63
C GLY A 503 4.03 -3.39 -5.05
N TRP A 504 3.86 -2.34 -5.85
CA TRP A 504 3.23 -1.07 -5.44
C TRP A 504 1.76 -1.16 -4.97
N PHE A 505 1.01 -2.19 -5.38
CA PHE A 505 -0.35 -2.42 -4.86
C PHE A 505 -0.40 -2.81 -3.38
N GLY A 506 0.75 -3.08 -2.75
CA GLY A 506 0.92 -3.26 -1.32
C GLY A 506 0.21 -4.51 -0.77
N ARG A 507 0.97 -5.59 -0.54
CA ARG A 507 0.51 -6.58 0.46
C ARG A 507 0.63 -5.94 1.83
N GLY A 508 -0.49 -5.74 2.52
CA GLY A 508 -0.45 -5.30 3.92
C GLY A 508 -1.77 -4.79 4.47
N TYR A 509 -2.62 -4.16 3.65
CA TYR A 509 -3.88 -3.61 4.15
C TYR A 509 -5.07 -4.55 3.90
N SER A 510 -5.03 -5.76 4.48
CA SER A 510 -6.28 -6.44 4.78
C SER A 510 -6.91 -5.68 5.96
N LYS A 511 -7.99 -4.93 5.73
CA LYS A 511 -8.85 -4.53 6.85
C LYS A 511 -9.28 -5.82 7.51
N ALA A 512 -8.65 -6.17 8.63
CA ALA A 512 -8.96 -7.34 9.42
C ALA A 512 -10.43 -7.29 9.80
N ARG A 513 -11.29 -7.89 8.97
CA ARG A 513 -12.63 -8.24 9.37
C ARG A 513 -12.39 -9.39 10.33
N LYS A 514 -12.44 -9.12 11.65
CA LYS A 514 -12.42 -10.16 12.68
C LYS A 514 -13.28 -11.31 12.17
N LYS A 515 -12.64 -12.43 11.79
CA LYS A 515 -13.35 -13.68 11.50
C LYS A 515 -14.23 -13.88 12.73
N LYS A 516 -15.55 -13.87 12.55
CA LYS A 516 -16.43 -14.45 13.56
C LYS A 516 -15.93 -15.88 13.68
N LYS A 517 -15.38 -16.24 14.84
CA LYS A 517 -15.24 -17.65 15.20
C LYS A 517 -16.64 -18.24 15.02
N ALA A 518 -16.77 -19.21 14.11
CA ALA A 518 -17.90 -20.11 14.18
C ALA A 518 -17.84 -20.75 15.56
N VAL A 519 -18.94 -20.63 16.30
CA VAL A 519 -19.17 -21.38 17.53
C VAL A 519 -19.64 -22.75 17.13
#